data_AF-A0A843DLW2-F1
#
_entry.id   AF-A0A843DLW2-F1
#
_cell.length_a   1.000
_cell.length_b   1.000
_cell.length_c   1.000
_cell.angle_alpha   90.00
_cell.angle_beta   90.00
_cell.angle_gamma   90.00
#
_symmetry.space_group_name_H-M   'P 1'
#
loop_
_entity.id
_entity.type
_entity.pdbx_description
1 polymer ?
#
loop_
_entity_poly.entity_id
_entity_poly.type
_entity_poly.pdbx_seq_one_letter_code
_entity_poly.pdbx_strand_id
1 'polypeptide(L)'
;WNMFESLWLIPGFDHGYRDVIVLGCTGITAIAILIGVVFLTKTSWKKKLGLILLVAVPIYVVNIFRNVFVIMAYFGQWFPWLENIVTHPTIPGFASYFWSHNVMCEGGAFLLIILIAFLMFKFAPGLISSIRDIVDVYVTDVKALVRRR
;
A
#
# COMPACT_ATOMS: atom_id res chain seq x y z
N TRP A 1 6.92 -7.95 10.99
CA TRP A 1 6.25 -7.02 11.90
C TRP A 1 7.03 -6.74 13.18
N ASN A 2 7.93 -7.64 13.60
CA ASN A 2 8.75 -7.52 14.82
C ASN A 2 9.83 -6.43 14.77
N MET A 3 10.00 -5.75 13.62
CA MET A 3 10.99 -4.68 13.47
C MET A 3 10.63 -3.45 14.29
N PHE A 4 9.33 -3.13 14.42
CA PHE A 4 8.87 -2.04 15.28
C PHE A 4 9.17 -2.35 16.74
N GLU A 5 8.83 -3.56 17.21
CA GLU A 5 9.12 -4.00 18.57
C GLU A 5 10.62 -4.04 18.88
N SER A 6 11.45 -4.53 17.96
CA SER A 6 12.91 -4.58 18.17
C SER A 6 13.54 -3.20 18.32
N LEU A 7 12.95 -2.17 17.70
CA LEU A 7 13.44 -0.79 17.83
C LEU A 7 13.06 -0.16 19.17
N TRP A 8 11.99 -0.63 19.82
CA TRP A 8 11.61 -0.23 21.18
C TRP A 8 12.46 -0.91 22.26
N LEU A 9 13.22 -1.95 21.90
CA LEU A 9 14.14 -2.67 22.80
C LEU A 9 15.58 -2.12 22.76
N ILE A 10 15.85 -1.06 21.99
CA ILE A 10 17.17 -0.43 21.91
C ILE A 10 17.42 0.36 23.21
N PRO A 11 18.50 0.06 23.98
CA PRO A 11 18.80 0.76 25.23
C PRO A 11 19.01 2.28 25.01
N GLY A 12 18.40 3.13 25.85
CA GLY A 12 18.52 4.59 25.79
C GLY A 12 17.33 5.33 25.16
N PHE A 13 16.23 4.63 24.85
CA PHE A 13 14.98 5.18 24.29
C PHE A 13 13.77 4.98 25.21
N ASP A 14 13.97 5.17 26.50
CA ASP A 14 13.12 4.64 27.57
C ASP A 14 11.84 5.47 27.81
N HIS A 15 11.78 6.71 27.30
CA HIS A 15 10.75 7.68 27.67
C HIS A 15 10.25 8.49 26.47
N GLY A 16 9.20 8.02 25.79
CA GLY A 16 8.48 8.82 24.79
C GLY A 16 7.67 8.02 23.75
N TYR A 17 6.97 8.77 22.89
CA TYR A 17 6.34 8.24 21.68
C TYR A 17 7.35 8.23 20.52
N ARG A 18 7.35 7.18 19.71
CA ARG A 18 8.27 7.00 18.57
C ARG A 18 7.53 6.37 17.39
N ASP A 19 7.78 6.91 16.20
CA ASP A 19 7.29 6.33 14.94
C ASP A 19 8.44 6.20 13.93
N VAL A 20 8.36 5.19 13.06
CA VAL A 20 9.38 4.89 12.04
C VAL A 20 8.74 4.65 10.70
N ILE A 21 9.21 5.40 9.72
CA ILE A 21 8.76 5.25 8.34
C ILE A 21 9.51 4.08 7.71
N VAL A 22 8.78 3.00 7.46
CA VAL A 22 9.27 1.82 6.74
C VAL A 22 8.84 1.87 5.27
N LEU A 23 9.43 1.00 4.45
CA LEU A 23 9.18 0.97 3.00
C LEU A 23 7.69 0.80 2.63
N GLY A 24 6.92 0.08 3.46
CA GLY A 24 5.47 -0.06 3.26
C GLY A 24 4.69 1.25 3.41
N CYS A 25 5.21 2.21 4.17
CA CYS A 25 4.60 3.50 4.44
C CYS A 25 5.01 4.57 3.41
N THR A 26 5.95 4.29 2.51
CA THR A 26 6.40 5.25 1.49
C THR A 26 5.58 5.17 0.20
N GLY A 27 4.82 4.09 0.01
CA GLY A 27 3.99 3.86 -1.19
C GLY A 27 4.80 3.43 -2.40
N ILE A 28 6.12 3.26 -2.25
CA ILE A 28 7.03 2.94 -3.35
C ILE A 28 6.73 1.58 -3.97
N THR A 29 6.31 0.60 -3.17
CA THR A 29 5.92 -0.73 -3.66
C THR A 29 4.69 -0.66 -4.57
N ALA A 30 3.68 0.13 -4.18
CA ALA A 30 2.49 0.32 -5.00
C ALA A 30 2.82 1.03 -6.32
N ILE A 31 3.63 2.08 -6.27
CA ILE A 31 4.10 2.79 -7.46
C ILE A 31 4.88 1.85 -8.39
N ALA A 32 5.82 1.07 -7.85
CA ALA A 32 6.63 0.13 -8.63
C ALA A 32 5.77 -0.93 -9.36
N ILE A 33 4.81 -1.53 -8.67
CA ILE A 33 3.89 -2.53 -9.25
C ILE A 33 3.09 -1.90 -10.39
N LEU A 34 2.49 -0.73 -10.17
CA LEU A 34 1.58 -0.13 -11.14
C LEU A 34 2.32 0.45 -12.35
N ILE A 35 3.53 0.97 -12.15
CA ILE A 35 4.42 1.31 -13.27
C ILE A 35 4.70 0.06 -14.11
N GLY A 36 5.02 -1.07 -13.49
CA GLY A 36 5.18 -2.36 -14.18
C GLY A 36 3.96 -2.73 -15.02
N VAL A 37 2.75 -2.54 -14.48
CA VAL A 37 1.49 -2.75 -15.20
C VAL A 37 1.34 -1.79 -16.40
N VAL A 38 1.70 -0.52 -16.25
CA VAL A 38 1.69 0.44 -17.38
C VAL A 38 2.63 -0.02 -18.50
N PHE A 39 3.78 -0.61 -18.18
CA PHE A 39 4.72 -1.11 -19.19
C PHE A 39 4.17 -2.27 -20.03
N LEU A 40 3.24 -3.07 -19.50
CA LEU A 40 2.56 -4.16 -20.23
C LEU A 40 1.63 -3.67 -21.35
N THR A 41 1.27 -2.39 -21.33
CA THR A 41 0.36 -1.83 -22.33
C THR A 41 1.09 -1.52 -23.64
N LYS A 42 0.52 -1.95 -24.78
CA LYS A 42 1.04 -1.69 -26.13
C LYS A 42 0.63 -0.27 -26.59
N THR A 43 1.22 0.77 -25.99
CA THR A 43 0.89 2.19 -26.28
C THR A 43 2.15 3.03 -26.51
N SER A 44 1.99 4.24 -27.05
CA SER A 44 3.10 5.18 -27.26
C SER A 44 3.71 5.66 -25.95
N TRP A 45 5.02 5.97 -25.97
CA TRP A 45 5.76 6.46 -24.80
C TRP A 45 5.14 7.70 -24.14
N LYS A 46 4.57 8.62 -24.93
CA LYS A 46 3.86 9.80 -24.40
C LYS A 46 2.66 9.42 -23.54
N LYS A 47 1.88 8.43 -23.96
CA LYS A 47 0.73 7.92 -23.19
C LYS A 47 1.19 7.14 -21.96
N LYS A 48 2.25 6.36 -22.06
CA LYS A 48 2.84 5.66 -20.91
C LYS A 48 3.30 6.62 -19.82
N LEU A 49 4.01 7.70 -20.19
CA LEU A 49 4.44 8.70 -19.21
C LEU A 49 3.25 9.37 -18.52
N GLY A 50 2.19 9.69 -19.27
CA GLY A 50 0.95 10.21 -18.71
C GLY A 50 0.31 9.26 -17.69
N LEU A 51 0.27 7.96 -17.98
CA LEU A 51 -0.24 6.93 -17.06
C LEU A 51 0.64 6.75 -15.83
N ILE A 52 1.97 6.79 -15.99
CA ILE A 52 2.91 6.73 -14.86
C ILE A 52 2.68 7.90 -13.91
N LEU A 53 2.56 9.13 -14.43
CA LEU A 53 2.31 10.32 -13.62
C LEU A 53 0.92 10.27 -12.97
N LEU A 54 -0.10 9.82 -13.70
CA LEU A 54 -1.47 9.65 -13.20
C LEU A 54 -1.52 8.72 -11.97
N VAL A 55 -0.63 7.74 -11.91
CA VAL A 55 -0.59 6.76 -10.81
C VAL A 55 0.39 7.18 -9.71
N ALA A 56 1.62 7.54 -10.08
CA ALA A 56 2.68 7.81 -9.12
C ALA A 56 2.40 9.04 -8.26
N VAL A 57 1.91 10.13 -8.87
CA VAL A 57 1.69 11.40 -8.17
C VAL A 57 0.60 11.28 -7.10
N PRO A 58 -0.61 10.77 -7.40
CA PRO A 58 -1.65 10.64 -6.37
C PRO A 58 -1.25 9.70 -5.24
N ILE A 59 -0.61 8.56 -5.55
CA ILE A 59 -0.16 7.62 -4.52
C ILE A 59 0.86 8.29 -3.61
N TYR A 60 1.84 8.99 -4.18
CA TYR A 60 2.86 9.68 -3.39
C TYR A 60 2.24 10.74 -2.46
N VAL A 61 1.31 11.54 -2.96
CA VAL A 61 0.61 12.57 -2.18
C VAL A 61 -0.21 11.94 -1.03
N VAL A 62 -0.99 10.89 -1.33
CA VAL A 62 -1.77 10.20 -0.30
C VAL A 62 -0.86 9.54 0.73
N ASN A 63 0.30 9.01 0.33
CA ASN A 63 1.25 8.43 1.26
C ASN A 63 1.90 9.45 2.20
N ILE A 64 2.22 10.66 1.71
CA ILE A 64 2.65 11.75 2.60
C ILE A 64 1.56 12.07 3.61
N PHE A 65 0.32 12.28 3.14
CA PHE A 65 -0.80 12.59 4.02
C PHE A 65 -0.99 11.50 5.09
N ARG A 66 -0.93 10.24 4.68
CA ARG A 66 -1.04 9.08 5.56
C ARG A 66 0.03 9.06 6.64
N ASN A 67 1.29 9.33 6.29
CA ASN A 67 2.38 9.36 7.27
C ASN A 67 2.22 10.53 8.25
N VAL A 68 1.92 11.74 7.75
CA VAL A 68 1.69 12.91 8.61
C VAL A 68 0.51 12.66 9.54
N PHE A 69 -0.59 12.13 9.02
CA PHE A 69 -1.79 11.83 9.80
C PHE A 69 -1.52 10.84 10.93
N VAL A 70 -0.86 9.72 10.64
CA VAL A 70 -0.54 8.70 11.66
C VAL A 70 0.40 9.25 12.72
N ILE A 71 1.45 9.99 12.32
CA ILE A 71 2.39 10.62 13.25
C ILE A 71 1.64 11.60 14.16
N MET A 72 0.85 12.52 13.59
CA MET A 72 0.13 13.51 14.39
C MET A 72 -0.91 12.88 15.31
N ALA A 73 -1.64 11.86 14.83
CA ALA A 73 -2.61 11.14 15.64
C ALA A 73 -1.96 10.36 16.79
N TYR A 74 -0.80 9.76 16.53
CA TYR A 74 -0.06 9.00 17.54
C TYR A 74 0.58 9.93 18.59
N PHE A 75 1.33 10.96 18.19
CA PHE A 75 1.94 11.88 19.17
C PHE A 75 0.92 12.75 19.90
N GLY A 76 -0.14 13.17 19.20
CA GLY A 76 -1.21 13.98 19.76
C GLY A 76 -2.27 13.18 20.52
N GLN A 77 -2.20 11.84 20.51
CA GLN A 77 -3.19 10.94 21.11
C GLN A 77 -4.62 11.32 20.71
N TRP A 78 -4.87 11.45 19.40
CA TRP A 78 -6.17 11.90 18.89
C TRP A 78 -7.29 10.86 19.05
N PHE A 79 -6.93 9.57 19.10
CA PHE A 79 -7.88 8.46 19.11
C PHE A 79 -7.58 7.45 20.24
N PRO A 80 -7.63 7.86 21.52
CA PRO A 80 -7.43 6.98 22.68
C PRO A 80 -8.67 6.12 22.93
N TRP A 81 -9.19 5.48 21.88
CA TRP A 81 -10.43 4.72 21.93
C TRP A 81 -10.16 3.26 22.19
N LEU A 82 -10.98 2.67 23.07
CA LEU A 82 -10.93 1.24 23.40
C LEU A 82 -9.54 0.78 23.86
N GLU A 83 -8.82 1.63 24.59
CA GLU A 83 -7.48 1.33 25.10
C GLU A 83 -7.44 0.00 25.84
N ASN A 84 -8.44 -0.29 26.66
CA ASN A 84 -8.58 -1.55 27.42
C ASN A 84 -8.52 -2.82 26.56
N ILE A 85 -8.88 -2.73 25.28
CA ILE A 85 -8.95 -3.85 24.33
C ILE A 85 -7.78 -3.79 23.36
N VAL A 86 -7.39 -2.58 22.95
CA VAL A 86 -6.35 -2.30 21.98
C VAL A 86 -5.12 -1.76 22.71
N THR A 87 -4.56 -2.55 23.62
CA THR A 87 -3.28 -2.25 24.27
C THR A 87 -2.13 -2.95 23.56
N HIS A 88 -0.93 -2.36 23.69
CA HIS A 88 0.32 -3.05 23.38
C HIS A 88 1.17 -3.10 24.65
N PRO A 89 1.77 -4.24 25.01
CA PRO A 89 2.50 -4.39 26.27
C PRO A 89 3.73 -3.48 26.40
N THR A 90 4.29 -3.06 25.28
CA THR A 90 5.57 -2.31 25.21
C THR A 90 5.46 -0.92 24.59
N ILE A 91 4.33 -0.55 23.98
CA ILE A 91 4.20 0.70 23.21
C ILE A 91 3.19 1.62 23.91
N PRO A 92 3.64 2.77 24.44
CA PRO A 92 2.73 3.74 25.06
C PRO A 92 1.81 4.38 24.01
N GLY A 93 0.55 4.61 24.38
CA GLY A 93 -0.45 5.29 23.53
C GLY A 93 -0.76 4.57 22.21
N PHE A 94 -0.63 3.24 22.20
CA PHE A 94 -0.78 2.42 20.99
C PHE A 94 -2.18 2.49 20.37
N ALA A 95 -3.23 2.73 21.15
CA ALA A 95 -4.59 2.80 20.63
C ALA A 95 -4.74 3.85 19.52
N SER A 96 -4.17 5.05 19.70
CA SER A 96 -4.20 6.11 18.70
C SER A 96 -3.47 5.73 17.41
N TYR A 97 -2.35 5.01 17.52
CA TYR A 97 -1.65 4.44 16.36
C TYR A 97 -2.53 3.39 15.66
N PHE A 98 -3.12 2.45 16.40
CA PHE A 98 -3.95 1.39 15.83
C PHE A 98 -5.12 1.95 15.01
N TRP A 99 -5.89 2.89 15.58
CA TRP A 99 -7.04 3.46 14.88
C TRP A 99 -6.63 4.26 13.65
N SER A 100 -5.61 5.10 13.76
CA SER A 100 -5.15 5.92 12.63
C SER A 100 -4.52 5.07 11.52
N HIS A 101 -3.61 4.15 11.87
CA HIS A 101 -2.84 3.35 10.92
C HIS A 101 -3.64 2.16 10.38
N ASN A 102 -4.05 1.24 11.25
CA ASN A 102 -4.58 -0.08 10.87
C ASN A 102 -6.05 -0.03 10.45
N VAL A 103 -6.81 0.97 10.91
CA VAL A 103 -8.23 1.07 10.58
C VAL A 103 -8.46 2.13 9.52
N MET A 104 -8.15 3.40 9.83
CA MET A 104 -8.46 4.51 8.93
C MET A 104 -7.58 4.51 7.69
N CYS A 105 -6.25 4.48 7.86
CA CYS A 105 -5.33 4.57 6.74
C CYS A 105 -5.27 3.30 5.90
N GLU A 106 -5.28 2.12 6.50
CA GLU A 106 -5.37 0.86 5.74
C GLU A 106 -6.72 0.73 5.01
N GLY A 107 -7.83 1.08 5.67
CA GLY A 107 -9.13 1.13 5.02
C GLY A 107 -9.17 2.12 3.84
N GLY A 108 -8.62 3.32 4.04
CA GLY A 108 -8.50 4.33 2.98
C GLY A 108 -7.61 3.88 1.82
N ALA A 109 -6.47 3.24 2.12
CA ALA A 109 -5.55 2.72 1.11
C ALA A 109 -6.20 1.60 0.28
N PHE A 110 -6.97 0.71 0.92
CA PHE A 110 -7.73 -0.31 0.22
C PHE A 110 -8.72 0.28 -0.80
N LEU A 111 -9.49 1.28 -0.39
CA LEU A 111 -10.41 2.00 -1.28
C LEU A 111 -9.67 2.71 -2.42
N LEU A 112 -8.53 3.33 -2.12
CA LEU A 112 -7.70 3.98 -3.13
C LEU A 112 -7.20 3.00 -4.19
N ILE A 113 -6.78 1.79 -3.79
CA ILE A 113 -6.32 0.76 -4.75
C ILE A 113 -7.46 0.34 -5.67
N ILE A 114 -8.68 0.14 -5.16
CA ILE A 114 -9.87 -0.16 -5.98
C ILE A 114 -10.12 0.96 -6.99
N LEU A 115 -10.09 2.22 -6.53
CA LEU A 115 -10.28 3.38 -7.39
C LEU A 115 -9.22 3.45 -8.48
N ILE A 116 -7.94 3.30 -8.15
CA ILE A 116 -6.83 3.34 -9.11
C ILE A 116 -6.95 2.19 -10.11
N ALA A 117 -7.26 0.97 -9.66
CA ALA A 117 -7.48 -0.17 -10.55
C ALA A 117 -8.60 0.11 -11.56
N PHE A 118 -9.72 0.67 -11.11
CA PHE A 118 -10.82 1.08 -11.97
C PHE A 118 -10.40 2.14 -12.99
N LEU A 119 -9.69 3.19 -12.55
CA LEU A 119 -9.20 4.25 -13.43
C LEU A 119 -8.20 3.70 -14.46
N MET A 120 -7.34 2.77 -14.06
CA MET A 120 -6.38 2.13 -14.97
C MET A 120 -7.09 1.34 -16.08
N PHE A 121 -8.11 0.55 -15.76
CA PHE A 121 -8.88 -0.15 -16.79
C PHE A 121 -9.63 0.81 -17.73
N LYS A 122 -10.12 1.94 -17.18
CA LYS A 122 -10.81 2.97 -17.97
C LYS A 122 -9.88 3.70 -18.94
N PHE A 123 -8.68 4.09 -18.50
CA PHE A 123 -7.74 4.88 -19.31
C PHE A 123 -6.80 4.03 -20.18
N ALA A 124 -6.59 2.77 -19.82
CA ALA A 124 -5.75 1.84 -20.56
C ALA A 124 -6.54 0.56 -20.92
N PRO A 125 -7.53 0.62 -21.82
CA PRO A 125 -8.31 -0.56 -22.22
C PRO A 125 -7.43 -1.68 -22.82
N GLY A 126 -6.29 -1.31 -23.43
CA GLY A 126 -5.30 -2.26 -23.93
C GLY A 126 -4.64 -3.13 -22.84
N LEU A 127 -4.79 -2.77 -21.56
CA LEU A 127 -4.35 -3.62 -20.45
C LEU A 127 -5.18 -4.90 -20.35
N ILE A 128 -6.50 -4.82 -20.61
CA ILE A 128 -7.41 -5.96 -20.56
C ILE A 128 -7.01 -7.00 -21.61
N SER A 129 -6.65 -6.55 -22.81
CA SER A 129 -6.13 -7.46 -23.85
C SER A 129 -4.80 -8.10 -23.44
N SER A 130 -3.84 -7.32 -22.92
CA SER A 130 -2.56 -7.88 -22.47
C SER A 130 -2.73 -8.91 -21.34
N ILE A 131 -3.64 -8.66 -20.39
CA ILE A 131 -3.93 -9.62 -19.31
C ILE A 131 -4.56 -10.89 -19.88
N ARG A 132 -5.50 -10.77 -20.83
CA ARG A 132 -6.12 -11.92 -21.49
C ARG A 132 -5.09 -12.79 -22.20
N ASP A 133 -4.18 -12.19 -22.96
CA ASP A 133 -3.10 -12.90 -23.65
C ASP A 133 -2.27 -13.73 -22.66
N ILE A 134 -1.92 -13.15 -21.51
CA ILE A 134 -1.16 -13.83 -20.45
C ILE A 134 -1.97 -14.99 -19.85
N VAL A 135 -3.24 -14.74 -19.49
CA VAL A 135 -4.12 -15.76 -18.92
C VAL A 135 -4.30 -16.93 -19.88
N ASP A 136 -4.48 -16.66 -21.17
CA ASP A 136 -4.67 -17.70 -22.18
C ASP A 136 -3.46 -18.62 -22.31
N VAL A 137 -2.23 -18.09 -22.20
CA VAL A 137 -1.00 -18.90 -22.15
C VAL A 137 -1.01 -19.82 -20.92
N TYR A 138 -1.23 -19.27 -19.73
CA TYR A 138 -1.25 -20.07 -18.49
C TYR A 138 -2.36 -21.15 -18.51
N VAL A 139 -3.55 -20.80 -18.98
CA VAL A 139 -4.66 -21.75 -19.09
C VAL A 139 -4.32 -22.86 -20.08
N THR A 140 -3.65 -22.52 -21.19
CA THR A 140 -3.23 -23.50 -22.19
C THR A 140 -2.18 -24.45 -21.62
N ASP A 141 -1.19 -23.95 -20.89
CA ASP A 141 -0.14 -24.75 -20.25
C ASP A 141 -0.72 -25.68 -19.16
N VAL A 142 -1.63 -25.16 -18.33
CA VAL A 142 -2.32 -25.97 -17.31
C VAL A 142 -3.14 -27.08 -17.97
N LYS A 143 -3.89 -26.77 -19.04
CA LYS A 143 -4.64 -27.79 -19.80
C LYS A 143 -3.72 -28.84 -20.41
N ALA A 144 -2.56 -28.43 -20.93
CA ALA A 144 -1.58 -29.36 -21.51
C ALA A 144 -0.97 -30.29 -20.45
N LEU A 145 -0.72 -29.80 -19.24
CA LEU A 145 -0.25 -30.62 -18.11
C LEU A 145 -1.31 -31.61 -17.63
N VAL A 146 -2.56 -31.16 -17.50
CA VAL A 146 -3.67 -32.03 -17.07
C VAL A 146 -3.95 -33.13 -18.10
N ARG A 147 -3.85 -32.84 -19.39
CA ARG A 147 -4.11 -33.79 -20.49
C ARG A 147 -2.97 -34.79 -20.75
N ARG A 148 -1.80 -34.60 -20.11
CA ARG A 148 -0.65 -35.53 -20.14
C ARG A 148 -0.67 -36.55 -18.99
N ARG A 149 -1.65 -36.47 -18.09
CA ARG A 149 -2.01 -37.50 -17.12
C ARG A 149 -3.22 -38.27 -17.62
#